data_AF-A0A3M0ZYY6-F1
#
_entry.id   AF-A0A3M0ZYY6-F1
#
_cell.length_a   1.000
_cell.length_b   1.000
_cell.length_c   1.000
_cell.angle_alpha   90.00
_cell.angle_beta   90.00
_cell.angle_gamma   90.00
#
_symmetry.space_group_name_H-M   'P 1'
#
loop_
_entity.id
_entity.type
_entity.pdbx_description
1 polymer ?
#
loop_
_entity_poly.entity_id
_entity_poly.type
_entity_poly.pdbx_seq_one_letter_code
_entity_poly.pdbx_strand_id
1 'polypeptide(L)' 'MADELLYDERHLALLEALWGEGYLSPGGPEEVARILDGVALAGREVLDIGCGAGGITVALAADFGAARVVGIDVEPVVCA' A
#
# COMPACT_ATOMS: atom_id res chain seq x y z
N MET A 1 -13.71 -20.70 9.72
CA MET A 1 -13.63 -20.60 8.25
C MET A 1 -12.89 -19.33 7.91
N ALA A 2 -11.56 -19.40 7.88
CA ALA A 2 -10.58 -18.45 7.34
C ALA A 2 -9.21 -18.93 7.88
N ASP A 3 -8.63 -19.94 7.23
CA ASP A 3 -7.26 -20.40 7.51
C ASP A 3 -6.51 -20.63 6.19
N GLU A 4 -7.00 -20.01 5.12
CA GLU A 4 -6.38 -20.06 3.79
C GLU A 4 -5.82 -18.67 3.53
N LEU A 5 -4.49 -18.56 3.57
CA LEU A 5 -3.77 -17.35 3.19
C LEU A 5 -4.08 -17.07 1.72
N LEU A 6 -4.71 -15.92 1.43
CA LEU A 6 -5.02 -15.54 0.05
C LEU A 6 -3.81 -14.93 -0.66
N TYR A 7 -2.82 -14.46 0.11
CA TYR A 7 -1.60 -13.83 -0.38
C TYR A 7 -0.37 -14.64 0.06
N ASP A 8 -0.05 -15.72 -0.66
CA ASP A 8 1.24 -16.38 -0.47
C ASP A 8 2.40 -15.57 -1.09
N GLU A 9 3.63 -15.93 -0.76
CA GLU A 9 4.84 -15.24 -1.26
C GLU A 9 4.91 -15.15 -2.80
N ARG A 10 4.36 -16.16 -3.50
CA ARG A 10 4.37 -16.17 -4.98
C ARG A 10 3.37 -15.18 -5.54
N HIS A 11 2.20 -15.02 -4.92
CA HIS A 11 1.25 -13.99 -5.28
C HIS A 11 1.82 -12.59 -5.04
N LEU A 12 2.50 -12.38 -3.90
CA LEU A 12 3.17 -11.11 -3.60
C LEU A 12 4.20 -10.77 -4.66
N ALA A 13 5.15 -11.69 -4.92
CA ALA A 13 6.20 -11.48 -5.92
C ALA A 13 5.64 -11.24 -7.32
N LEU A 14 4.56 -11.94 -7.70
CA LEU A 14 3.89 -11.71 -8.98
C LEU A 14 3.29 -10.30 -9.08
N LEU A 15 2.59 -9.85 -8.04
CA LEU A 15 1.94 -8.54 -8.04
C LEU A 15 2.96 -7.41 -8.04
N GLU A 16 4.02 -7.52 -7.24
CA GLU A 16 5.11 -6.53 -7.23
C GLU A 16 5.85 -6.49 -8.58
N ALA A 17 6.02 -7.64 -9.25
CA ALA A 17 6.59 -7.68 -10.59
C ALA A 17 5.71 -6.98 -11.64
N LEU A 18 4.39 -6.94 -11.44
CA LEU A 18 3.45 -6.28 -12.34
C LEU A 18 3.29 -4.78 -12.04
N TRP A 19 3.24 -4.41 -10.77
CA TRP A 19 2.81 -3.08 -10.33
C TRP A 19 3.90 -2.25 -9.64
N GLY A 20 5.03 -2.86 -9.31
CA GLY A 20 6.16 -2.24 -8.62
C GLY A 20 6.35 -2.77 -7.20
N GLU A 21 7.58 -2.60 -6.70
CA GLU A 21 7.96 -2.97 -5.34
C GLU A 21 7.05 -2.30 -4.30
N GLY A 22 6.44 -3.09 -3.42
CA GLY A 22 5.50 -2.63 -2.41
C GLY A 22 4.07 -2.42 -2.91
N TYR A 23 3.77 -2.66 -4.20
CA TYR A 23 2.45 -2.47 -4.79
C TYR A 23 1.78 -3.81 -5.11
N LEU A 24 0.72 -4.11 -4.36
CA LEU A 24 -0.07 -5.34 -4.53
C LEU A 24 -1.37 -5.12 -5.32
N SER A 25 -1.60 -3.91 -5.82
CA SER A 25 -2.80 -3.54 -6.58
C SER A 25 -2.47 -2.83 -7.89
N PRO A 26 -3.39 -2.89 -8.89
CA PRO A 26 -3.13 -2.32 -10.21
C PRO A 26 -2.75 -0.84 -10.22
N GLY A 27 -1.81 -0.50 -11.10
CA GLY A 27 -1.49 0.88 -11.46
C GLY A 27 -0.27 1.50 -10.76
N GLY A 28 0.24 0.87 -9.70
CA GLY A 28 1.52 1.26 -9.08
C GLY A 28 1.57 2.71 -8.58
N PRO A 29 2.77 3.32 -8.49
CA PRO A 29 2.95 4.69 -8.00
C PRO A 29 2.18 5.74 -8.79
N GLU A 30 2.07 5.57 -10.11
CA GLU A 30 1.40 6.53 -11.01
C GLU A 30 -0.11 6.59 -10.74
N GLU A 31 -0.74 5.45 -10.46
CA GLU A 31 -2.16 5.42 -10.10
C GLU A 31 -2.40 6.01 -8.71
N VAL A 32 -1.50 5.79 -7.75
CA VAL A 32 -1.58 6.45 -6.44
C VAL A 32 -1.54 7.98 -6.59
N ALA A 33 -0.62 8.51 -7.40
CA ALA A 33 -0.55 9.94 -7.67
C ALA A 33 -1.83 10.47 -8.34
N ARG A 34 -2.43 9.72 -9.26
CA ARG A 34 -3.71 10.07 -9.89
C ARG A 34 -4.87 10.07 -8.89
N ILE A 35 -4.97 9.08 -8.00
CA ILE A 35 -6.03 8.98 -7.00
C ILE A 35 -5.95 10.14 -6.01
N LEU A 36 -4.74 10.57 -5.66
CA LEU A 36 -4.49 11.64 -4.70
C LEU A 36 -4.50 13.04 -5.32
N ASP A 37 -4.73 13.17 -6.63
CA ASP A 37 -4.81 14.47 -7.28
C ASP A 37 -5.88 15.37 -6.63
N GLY A 38 -5.47 16.56 -6.19
CA GLY A 38 -6.32 17.50 -5.46
C GLY A 38 -6.52 17.19 -3.96
N VAL A 39 -5.91 16.13 -3.41
CA VAL A 39 -6.00 15.78 -1.98
C VAL A 39 -4.80 16.32 -1.21
N ALA A 40 -5.04 17.23 -0.25
CA ALA A 40 -3.99 17.79 0.59
C ALA A 40 -3.66 16.88 1.80
N LEU A 41 -2.61 16.08 1.67
CA LEU A 41 -2.11 15.20 2.73
C LEU A 41 -1.00 15.83 3.59
N ALA A 42 -0.37 16.91 3.11
CA ALA A 42 0.74 17.57 3.79
C ALA A 42 0.41 17.90 5.26
N GLY A 43 1.21 17.38 6.19
CA GLY A 43 1.04 17.59 7.63
C GLY A 43 -0.11 16.84 8.28
N ARG A 44 -0.80 15.94 7.56
CA ARG A 44 -1.94 15.16 8.08
C ARG A 44 -1.53 13.81 8.63
N GLU A 45 -2.39 13.26 9.48
CA GLU A 45 -2.33 11.86 9.88
C GLU A 45 -3.25 11.04 8.97
N VAL A 46 -2.74 9.95 8.42
CA VAL A 46 -3.44 9.12 7.43
C VAL A 46 -3.53 7.67 7.94
N LEU A 47 -4.69 7.05 7.72
CA LEU A 47 -4.91 5.62 7.92
C LEU A 47 -5.03 4.97 6.53
N ASP A 48 -4.18 4.00 6.28
CA ASP A 48 -4.16 3.20 5.06
C ASP A 48 -4.74 1.80 5.37
N ILE A 49 -5.89 1.48 4.78
CA ILE A 49 -6.67 0.27 5.08
C ILE A 49 -6.49 -0.73 3.93
N GLY A 50 -5.96 -1.92 4.24
CA GLY A 50 -5.51 -2.86 3.22
C GLY A 50 -4.16 -2.42 2.65
N CYS A 51 -3.21 -2.09 3.54
CA CYS A 51 -1.94 -1.49 3.15
C CYS A 51 -1.03 -2.42 2.35
N GLY A 52 -1.31 -3.73 2.32
CA GLY A 52 -0.50 -4.70 1.60
C GLY A 52 0.96 -4.69 2.09
N ALA A 53 1.88 -4.77 1.12
CA ALA A 53 3.33 -4.63 1.31
C ALA A 53 3.78 -3.22 1.74
N GLY A 54 2.86 -2.26 1.89
CA GLY A 54 3.13 -0.95 2.46
C GLY A 54 3.76 0.07 1.50
N GLY A 55 3.94 -0.25 0.22
CA GLY A 55 4.51 0.70 -0.76
C GLY A 55 3.71 2.00 -0.84
N ILE A 56 2.38 1.91 -0.84
CA ILE A 56 1.48 3.08 -0.79
C ILE A 56 1.62 3.81 0.55
N THR A 57 1.62 3.08 1.67
CA THR A 57 1.78 3.64 3.02
C THR A 57 3.04 4.49 3.14
N VAL A 58 4.16 4.01 2.60
CA VAL A 58 5.44 4.73 2.57
C VAL A 58 5.35 5.94 1.66
N ALA A 59 4.80 5.79 0.45
CA ALA A 59 4.66 6.88 -0.51
C ALA A 59 3.82 8.04 0.07
N LEU A 60 2.73 7.76 0.79
CA LEU A 60 1.90 8.76 1.45
C LEU A 60 2.70 9.67 2.40
N ALA A 61 3.69 9.12 3.10
CA ALA A 61 4.59 9.89 3.96
C ALA A 61 5.73 10.56 3.16
N ALA A 62 6.42 9.79 2.32
CA ALA A 62 7.64 10.22 1.64
C ALA A 62 7.39 11.22 0.51
N ASP A 63 6.33 11.01 -0.27
CA ASP A 63 6.06 11.72 -1.52
C ASP A 63 4.91 12.71 -1.40
N PHE A 64 3.89 12.40 -0.58
CA PHE A 64 2.69 13.24 -0.41
C PHE A 64 2.68 14.07 0.89
N GLY A 65 3.70 13.92 1.74
CA GLY A 65 3.96 14.79 2.88
C GLY A 65 3.06 14.57 4.10
N ALA A 66 2.41 13.40 4.22
CA ALA A 66 1.69 13.06 5.45
C ALA A 66 2.65 13.08 6.65
N ALA A 67 2.21 13.66 7.78
CA ALA A 67 3.01 13.74 9.00
C ALA A 67 3.12 12.38 9.71
N ARG A 68 2.08 11.56 9.61
CA ARG A 68 2.08 10.17 10.08
C ARG A 68 1.16 9.35 9.18
N VAL A 69 1.59 8.14 8.85
CA VAL A 69 0.75 7.15 8.18
C VAL A 69 0.73 5.89 9.03
N VAL A 70 -0.45 5.31 9.22
CA VAL A 70 -0.63 4.00 9.86
C VAL A 70 -1.25 3.08 8.82
N GLY A 71 -0.53 2.04 8.42
CA GLY A 71 -1.04 0.97 7.59
C GLY A 71 -1.65 -0.14 8.44
N ILE A 72 -2.79 -0.67 8.00
CA ILE A 72 -3.38 -1.88 8.56
C ILE A 72 -3.69 -2.86 7.43
N ASP A 73 -3.41 -4.13 7.65
CA ASP A 73 -3.86 -5.22 6.80
C ASP A 73 -4.34 -6.39 7.67
N VAL A 74 -5.23 -7.20 7.10
CA VAL A 74 -5.75 -8.42 7.71
C VAL A 74 -4.79 -9.59 7.51
N GLU A 75 -4.00 -9.57 6.43
CA GLU A 75 -3.06 -10.63 6.08
C GLU A 75 -1.69 -10.39 6.72
N PRO A 76 -1.25 -11.18 7.72
CA PRO A 76 0.01 -10.90 8.42
C PRO A 76 1.24 -10.96 7.51
N VAL A 77 1.20 -11.82 6.49
CA VAL A 77 2.31 -12.06 5.57
C VAL A 77 2.61 -10.87 4.65
N VAL A 78 1.63 -9.99 4.41
CA VAL A 78 1.84 -8.84 3.54
C VAL A 78 2.47 -7.66 4.29
N CYS A 79 2.36 -7.61 5.63
CA CYS A 79 2.97 -6.57 6.46
C CYS A 79 4.35 -6.95 7.03
N ALA A 80 4.98 -8.01 6.50
CA ALA A 80 6.19 -8.62 7.05
C ALA A 80 7.48 -7.83 6.77
#